data_AF-A0A165NW31-F1
#
_entry.id   AF-A0A165NW31-F1
#
_cell.length_a   1.000
_cell.length_b   1.000
_cell.length_c   1.000
_cell.angle_alpha   90.00
_cell.angle_beta   90.00
_cell.angle_gamma   90.00
#
_symmetry.space_group_name_H-M   'P 1'
#
loop_
_entity.id
_entity.type
_entity.pdbx_description
1 polymer ?
#
loop_
_entity_poly.entity_id
_entity_poly.type
_entity_poly.pdbx_seq_one_letter_code
_entity_poly.pdbx_strand_id
1 'polypeptide(L)'
;MVVHIENPHEQRKAEDIANEMIGRRTFIGWPFLQEGMVSAVSDSLFKYEKMAVIPGKPLKVISNPHSQQGLALWKSKADQKEQFYSKRCGVIIGDIQVLVHVRPLKGMKRLDTGAFVKDYEGPDKETEQPVQLTVSEVVSEDPRFMEKDPPPLSEEFPEGSKVFFLGEHAYGVAASVSATTTDTLSVILAFFPSEKAENDKFKSIVDNRMSSRYFPSFRVGDIVGLSGRALSKITSSFMVITGDGQKNNLGLSLKFEAKGLKVIDYSRKDGRYWEFSEKAVDLIREYKEKYPEVMRTLDRGGDAMLTASDVFPGSDADSRVKEVKQWLNSKGIRDFEPVSLFCDQLKKDTVKEIQAVADKITSTKSPGAIKKAMVKGIPRQAILKPAHAVYRLQNQHFALGDRVTMVQDSGSVPLSLKGIVIGMNAKSMDVVWDAPFMAGTTLGDRCSQYRGATVEFTSCLNLTNPQFIASTNPKEPAQQRPSVPFNPRFGPRPAIQAPRGQAGAGFRLAPPTQGVPVHIMTNPNRGRGGFTNGRGKAPFTPRGTFVPPRGTPAGPRGGFVQRGRGGFIPNVSRGRGGPPTRGDFRGGYRGRGRGAGSAANPLVS
;
A
#
# COMPACT_ATOMS: atom_id res chain seq x y z
N MET A 1 -5.33 38.65 -2.47
CA MET A 1 -5.61 39.05 -1.09
C MET A 1 -4.55 38.39 -0.22
N VAL A 2 -3.77 39.17 0.51
CA VAL A 2 -2.72 38.66 1.42
C VAL A 2 -3.25 38.83 2.84
N VAL A 3 -3.17 37.78 3.65
CA VAL A 3 -3.62 37.80 5.05
C VAL A 3 -2.41 37.96 5.95
N HIS A 4 -2.44 38.94 6.84
CA HIS A 4 -1.43 39.13 7.88
C HIS A 4 -1.98 38.55 9.19
N ILE A 5 -1.23 37.65 9.82
CA ILE A 5 -1.59 37.05 11.11
C ILE A 5 -0.87 37.84 12.21
N GLU A 6 -1.63 38.32 13.19
CA GLU A 6 -1.10 38.90 14.42
C GLU A 6 -0.84 37.78 15.42
N ASN A 7 0.35 37.78 16.04
CA ASN A 7 0.75 36.72 16.97
C ASN A 7 0.24 37.01 18.40
N PRO A 8 -0.76 36.27 18.93
CA PRO A 8 -1.27 36.51 20.28
C PRO A 8 -0.29 36.10 21.38
N HIS A 9 0.81 35.41 21.05
CA HIS A 9 1.82 34.91 21.98
C HIS A 9 3.16 35.65 21.92
N GLU A 10 3.26 36.77 21.21
CA GLU A 10 4.53 37.44 20.92
C GLU A 10 5.34 37.85 22.17
N GLN A 11 4.68 38.17 23.29
CA GLN A 11 5.32 38.57 24.55
C GLN A 11 5.34 37.46 25.61
N ARG A 12 4.98 36.22 25.26
CA ARG A 12 4.86 35.11 26.20
C ARG A 12 6.11 34.23 26.17
N LYS A 13 6.54 33.75 27.33
CA LYS A 13 7.63 32.77 27.41
C LYS A 13 7.18 31.42 26.90
N ALA A 14 8.06 30.70 26.23
CA ALA A 14 7.77 29.35 25.71
C ALA A 14 7.37 28.37 26.82
N GLU A 15 7.96 28.49 28.01
CA GLU A 15 7.60 27.70 29.20
C GLU A 15 6.14 27.90 29.63
N ASP A 16 5.64 29.14 29.62
CA ASP A 16 4.27 29.45 30.00
C ASP A 16 3.28 28.89 28.97
N ILE A 17 3.62 28.98 27.68
CA ILE A 17 2.85 28.39 26.59
C ILE A 17 2.83 26.86 26.74
N ALA A 18 3.96 26.24 27.06
CA ALA A 18 4.07 24.80 27.27
C ALA A 18 3.23 24.30 28.45
N ASN A 19 3.23 25.03 29.58
CA ASN A 19 2.41 24.70 30.75
C ASN A 19 0.91 24.69 30.42
N GLU A 20 0.47 25.68 29.64
CA GLU A 20 -0.92 25.83 29.21
C GLU A 20 -1.34 24.81 28.15
N MET A 21 -0.56 24.66 27.08
CA MET A 21 -0.98 23.91 25.88
C MET A 21 -0.73 22.41 25.99
N ILE A 22 0.38 21.96 26.60
CA ILE A 22 0.74 20.53 26.57
C ILE A 22 -0.32 19.69 27.29
N GLY A 23 -0.80 18.64 26.62
CA GLY A 23 -1.87 17.77 27.12
C GLY A 23 -3.28 18.35 26.97
N ARG A 24 -3.43 19.50 26.32
CA ARG A 24 -4.74 20.04 25.91
C ARG A 24 -4.98 19.83 24.42
N ARG A 25 -6.26 19.84 24.04
CA ARG A 25 -6.69 19.89 22.65
C ARG A 25 -6.39 21.27 22.05
N THR A 26 -6.05 21.28 20.77
CA THR A 26 -5.88 22.48 19.96
C THR A 26 -6.31 22.19 18.53
N PHE A 27 -6.56 23.23 17.75
CA PHE A 27 -6.89 23.14 16.34
C PHE A 27 -5.74 23.68 15.49
N ILE A 28 -5.28 22.85 14.56
CA ILE A 28 -4.17 23.13 13.65
C ILE A 28 -4.65 23.16 12.20
N GLY A 29 -3.82 23.65 11.28
CA GLY A 29 -4.11 23.57 9.83
C GLY A 29 -4.99 24.70 9.29
N TRP A 30 -4.99 25.87 9.95
CA TRP A 30 -5.70 27.05 9.46
C TRP A 30 -5.46 27.30 7.95
N PRO A 31 -6.51 27.60 7.16
CA PRO A 31 -7.90 27.85 7.58
C PRO A 31 -8.77 26.60 7.78
N PHE A 32 -8.31 25.42 7.37
CA PHE A 32 -9.06 24.17 7.51
C PHE A 32 -8.69 23.47 8.81
N LEU A 33 -9.25 23.98 9.90
CA LEU A 33 -8.93 23.55 11.25
C LEU A 33 -9.20 22.05 11.46
N GLN A 34 -8.21 21.35 11.99
CA GLN A 34 -8.29 19.97 12.44
C GLN A 34 -7.88 19.90 13.91
N GLU A 35 -8.68 19.18 14.72
CA GLU A 35 -8.35 18.94 16.12
C GLU A 35 -7.10 18.07 16.26
N GLY A 36 -6.30 18.36 17.29
CA GLY A 36 -5.18 17.53 17.70
C GLY A 36 -4.82 17.75 19.17
N MET A 37 -4.04 16.83 19.71
CA MET A 37 -3.55 16.87 21.09
C MET A 37 -2.12 17.38 21.11
N VAL A 38 -1.83 18.42 21.90
CA VAL A 38 -0.46 18.94 22.03
C VAL A 38 0.37 17.98 22.86
N SER A 39 1.42 17.42 22.27
CA SER A 39 2.39 16.55 22.96
C SER A 39 3.59 17.32 23.48
N ALA A 40 4.04 18.32 22.74
CA ALA A 40 5.21 19.12 23.10
C ALA A 40 5.12 20.53 22.55
N VAL A 41 5.93 21.43 23.11
CA VAL A 41 6.17 22.77 22.57
C VAL A 41 7.68 22.94 22.41
N SER A 42 8.15 23.64 21.39
CA SER A 42 9.58 23.89 21.22
C SER A 42 9.86 25.32 20.81
N ASP A 43 10.93 25.86 21.35
CA ASP A 43 11.56 27.09 20.87
C ASP A 43 12.87 26.74 20.14
N SER A 44 13.63 27.78 19.79
CA SER A 44 14.90 27.65 19.09
C SER A 44 15.99 26.88 19.84
N LEU A 45 15.89 26.74 21.16
CA LEU A 45 16.91 26.15 22.04
C LEU A 45 16.44 24.87 22.76
N PHE A 46 15.17 24.80 23.15
CA PHE A 46 14.60 23.76 24.00
C PHE A 46 13.31 23.18 23.40
N LYS A 47 13.07 21.90 23.71
CA LYS A 47 11.79 21.20 23.55
C LYS A 47 11.20 20.95 24.94
N TYR A 48 10.00 21.46 25.18
CA TYR A 48 9.23 21.32 26.40
C TYR A 48 8.27 20.14 26.29
N GLU A 49 8.36 19.20 27.23
CA GLU A 49 7.52 18.00 27.29
C GLU A 49 7.02 17.78 28.73
N LYS A 50 5.82 17.23 28.89
CA LYS A 50 5.30 16.83 30.21
C LYS A 50 5.77 15.42 30.54
N MET A 51 6.66 15.28 31.52
CA MET A 51 7.13 13.98 32.01
C MET A 51 7.05 13.89 33.54
N ALA A 52 6.89 12.67 34.04
CA ALA A 52 6.99 12.38 35.46
C ALA A 52 8.48 12.24 35.81
N VAL A 53 9.04 13.24 36.49
CA VAL A 53 10.45 13.22 36.97
C VAL A 53 10.69 12.06 37.94
N ILE A 54 9.64 11.64 38.66
CA ILE A 54 9.65 10.51 39.60
C ILE A 54 8.39 9.68 39.34
N PRO A 55 8.47 8.34 39.26
CA PRO A 55 7.29 7.48 39.13
C PRO A 55 6.24 7.80 40.22
N GLY A 56 5.00 8.08 39.81
CA GLY A 56 3.87 8.37 40.73
C GLY A 56 3.67 9.83 41.14
N LYS A 57 4.53 10.77 40.71
CA LYS A 57 4.33 12.22 40.92
C LYS A 57 3.63 12.89 39.73
N PRO A 58 2.98 14.05 39.93
CA PRO A 58 2.30 14.77 38.84
C PRO A 58 3.29 15.14 37.73
N LEU A 59 2.80 15.10 36.49
CA LEU A 59 3.56 15.47 35.31
C LEU A 59 3.99 16.94 35.41
N LYS A 60 5.29 17.20 35.25
CA LYS A 60 5.83 18.57 35.16
C LYS A 60 6.37 18.80 33.76
N VAL A 61 6.29 20.05 33.31
CA VAL A 61 6.96 20.46 32.07
C VAL A 61 8.46 20.48 32.32
N ILE A 62 9.20 19.79 31.46
CA ILE A 62 10.66 19.72 31.49
C ILE A 62 11.18 20.32 30.19
N SER A 63 12.20 21.17 30.30
CA SER A 63 12.93 21.72 29.17
C SER A 63 14.08 20.79 28.77
N ASN A 64 13.97 20.18 27.59
CA ASN A 64 15.01 19.35 27.01
C ASN A 64 15.78 20.18 25.97
N PRO A 65 17.07 20.48 26.15
CA PRO A 65 17.84 21.23 25.16
C PRO A 65 17.95 20.44 23.85
N HIS A 66 17.86 21.14 22.73
CA HIS A 66 18.09 20.52 21.42
C HIS A 66 19.55 20.07 21.31
N SER A 67 19.78 18.99 20.57
CA SER A 67 21.14 18.65 20.13
C SER A 67 21.69 19.73 19.19
N GLN A 68 23.00 19.81 19.01
CA GLN A 68 23.64 20.79 18.11
C GLN A 68 23.07 20.73 16.68
N GLN A 69 22.77 19.53 16.16
CA GLN A 69 22.10 19.35 14.88
C GLN A 69 20.61 19.70 14.95
N GLY A 70 19.98 19.49 16.10
CA GLY A 70 18.57 19.82 16.37
C GLY A 70 18.27 21.31 16.29
N LEU A 71 19.20 22.17 16.74
CA LEU A 71 19.07 23.64 16.65
C LEU A 71 18.90 24.10 15.19
N ALA A 72 19.80 23.64 14.31
CA ALA A 72 19.74 23.98 12.88
C ALA A 72 18.51 23.37 12.19
N LEU A 73 18.13 22.14 12.58
CA LEU A 73 16.94 21.47 12.05
C LEU A 73 15.66 22.23 12.43
N TRP A 74 15.53 22.63 13.70
CA TRP A 74 14.37 23.39 14.19
C TRP A 74 14.20 24.68 13.39
N LYS A 75 15.29 25.45 13.23
CA LYS A 75 15.27 26.69 12.46
C LYS A 75 14.87 26.46 11.00
N SER A 76 15.47 25.46 10.36
CA SER A 76 15.10 25.09 8.99
C SER A 76 13.62 24.72 8.84
N LYS A 77 13.02 24.07 9.85
CA LYS A 77 11.59 23.71 9.83
C LYS A 77 10.69 24.93 10.03
N ALA A 78 11.06 25.83 10.93
CA ALA A 78 10.38 27.12 11.11
C ALA A 78 10.37 27.91 9.80
N ASP A 79 11.55 28.16 9.20
CA ASP A 79 11.69 28.88 7.92
C ASP A 79 10.89 28.21 6.79
N GLN A 80 10.89 26.87 6.73
CA GLN A 80 10.11 26.13 5.74
C GLN A 80 8.60 26.37 5.90
N LYS A 81 8.10 26.41 7.14
CA LYS A 81 6.68 26.67 7.43
C LYS A 81 6.30 28.10 7.06
N GLU A 82 7.12 29.08 7.42
CA GLU A 82 6.93 30.48 7.02
C GLU A 82 6.90 30.63 5.49
N GLN A 83 7.84 30.01 4.79
CA GLN A 83 7.90 30.05 3.33
C GLN A 83 6.68 29.37 2.69
N PHE A 84 6.23 28.25 3.25
CA PHE A 84 5.04 27.56 2.78
C PHE A 84 3.80 28.47 2.87
N TYR A 85 3.55 29.08 4.02
CA TYR A 85 2.40 29.96 4.21
C TYR A 85 2.48 31.23 3.36
N SER A 86 3.65 31.88 3.30
CA SER A 86 3.82 33.13 2.54
C SER A 86 3.76 32.92 1.02
N LYS A 87 4.46 31.91 0.48
CA LYS A 87 4.58 31.69 -0.97
C LYS A 87 3.43 30.87 -1.56
N ARG A 88 2.90 29.90 -0.81
CA ARG A 88 1.88 28.97 -1.34
C ARG A 88 0.46 29.36 -0.91
N CYS A 89 0.29 29.89 0.30
CA CYS A 89 -1.03 30.20 0.85
C CYS A 89 -1.37 31.70 0.81
N GLY A 90 -0.41 32.58 0.55
CA GLY A 90 -0.63 34.03 0.58
C GLY A 90 -0.86 34.58 2.00
N VAL A 91 -0.25 33.96 3.01
CA VAL A 91 -0.42 34.26 4.43
C VAL A 91 0.92 34.67 5.03
N ILE A 92 1.00 35.87 5.59
CA ILE A 92 2.17 36.39 6.27
C ILE A 92 1.97 36.17 7.76
N ILE A 93 2.76 35.26 8.35
CA ILE A 93 2.63 34.84 9.75
C ILE A 93 3.67 35.44 10.69
N GLY A 94 4.63 36.20 10.14
CA GLY A 94 5.78 36.73 10.88
C GLY A 94 6.81 35.66 11.23
N ASP A 95 7.78 36.06 12.05
CA ASP A 95 8.83 35.16 12.56
C ASP A 95 8.23 34.09 13.49
N ILE A 96 8.74 32.86 13.40
CA ILE A 96 8.25 31.73 14.19
C ILE A 96 9.24 31.48 15.33
N GLN A 97 8.87 31.94 16.52
CA GLN A 97 9.68 31.73 17.73
C GLN A 97 9.34 30.42 18.45
N VAL A 98 8.10 29.93 18.29
CA VAL A 98 7.58 28.76 18.99
C VAL A 98 6.80 27.86 18.02
N LEU A 99 7.16 26.58 18.03
CA LEU A 99 6.46 25.51 17.32
C LEU A 99 5.74 24.61 18.33
N VAL A 100 4.46 24.35 18.07
CA VAL A 100 3.64 23.39 18.82
C VAL A 100 3.68 22.06 18.09
N HIS A 101 4.00 21.00 18.83
CA HIS A 101 3.99 19.64 18.31
C HIS A 101 2.68 18.97 18.70
N VAL A 102 1.91 18.60 17.69
CA VAL A 102 0.52 18.17 17.83
C VAL A 102 0.35 16.79 17.22
N ARG A 103 -0.30 15.89 17.95
CA ARG A 103 -0.79 14.61 17.43
C ARG A 103 -2.19 14.82 16.87
N PRO A 104 -2.38 14.80 15.54
CA PRO A 104 -3.69 15.06 14.96
C PRO A 104 -4.72 14.02 15.40
N LEU A 105 -5.99 14.43 15.49
CA LEU A 105 -7.10 13.53 15.74
C LEU A 105 -7.24 12.56 14.55
N LYS A 106 -7.16 11.27 14.83
CA LYS A 106 -7.34 10.19 13.87
C LYS A 106 -8.83 9.82 13.72
N GLY A 107 -9.57 9.86 14.83
CA GLY A 107 -11.00 9.59 14.88
C GLY A 107 -11.49 9.27 16.28
N MET A 108 -12.55 8.46 16.39
CA MET A 108 -13.06 7.95 17.65
C MET A 108 -12.64 6.49 17.84
N LYS A 109 -12.33 6.11 19.08
CA LYS A 109 -12.21 4.70 19.49
C LYS A 109 -13.26 4.37 20.53
N ARG A 110 -13.74 3.13 20.46
CA ARG A 110 -14.65 2.59 21.47
C ARG A 110 -13.85 1.83 22.52
N LEU A 111 -14.05 2.17 23.78
CA LEU A 111 -13.49 1.43 24.91
C LEU A 111 -14.31 0.17 25.21
N ASP A 112 -13.71 -0.72 25.99
CA ASP A 112 -14.32 -1.97 26.46
C ASP A 112 -15.52 -1.72 27.37
N THR A 113 -15.49 -0.56 28.03
CA THR A 113 -16.60 -0.03 28.80
C THR A 113 -17.76 0.43 27.92
N GLY A 114 -17.61 0.54 26.60
CA GLY A 114 -18.63 1.03 25.68
C GLY A 114 -18.57 2.53 25.38
N ALA A 115 -17.73 3.28 26.10
CA ALA A 115 -17.54 4.72 25.87
C ALA A 115 -16.83 5.01 24.54
N PHE A 116 -17.17 6.14 23.91
CA PHE A 116 -16.46 6.67 22.76
C PHE A 116 -15.54 7.80 23.20
N VAL A 117 -14.24 7.61 22.97
CA VAL A 117 -13.20 8.59 23.31
C VAL A 117 -12.39 8.93 22.06
N LYS A 118 -11.82 10.14 22.03
CA LYS A 118 -10.98 10.58 20.91
C LYS A 118 -9.71 9.72 20.79
N ASP A 119 -9.40 9.31 19.56
CA ASP A 119 -8.18 8.60 19.22
C ASP A 119 -7.25 9.52 18.43
N TYR A 120 -6.10 9.80 19.01
CA TYR A 120 -5.08 10.65 18.41
C TYR A 120 -3.98 9.79 17.77
N GLU A 121 -3.32 10.31 16.73
CA GLU A 121 -2.19 9.64 16.11
C GLU A 121 -1.04 9.37 17.11
N GLY A 122 -0.21 8.37 16.80
CA GLY A 122 0.96 8.04 17.61
C GLY A 122 2.07 9.08 17.50
N PRO A 123 3.12 9.00 18.36
CA PRO A 123 4.26 9.91 18.35
C PRO A 123 4.96 10.00 16.98
N ASP A 124 4.97 8.91 16.20
CA ASP A 124 5.62 8.84 14.89
C ASP A 124 5.00 9.75 13.81
N LYS A 125 3.76 10.21 14.03
CA LYS A 125 3.01 11.06 13.10
C LYS A 125 2.67 12.43 13.71
N GLU A 126 3.48 12.85 14.68
CA GLU A 126 3.41 14.19 15.24
C GLU A 126 3.62 15.25 14.14
N THR A 127 2.80 16.30 14.16
CA THR A 127 2.86 17.42 13.21
C THR A 127 3.21 18.70 13.93
N GLU A 128 4.14 19.45 13.36
CA GLU A 128 4.60 20.73 13.90
C GLU A 128 3.84 21.89 13.27
N GLN A 129 3.34 22.81 14.12
CA GLN A 129 2.59 23.98 13.70
C GLN A 129 3.09 25.25 14.42
N PRO A 130 3.21 26.40 13.74
CA PRO A 130 3.48 27.68 14.39
C PRO A 130 2.41 28.02 15.42
N VAL A 131 2.81 28.47 16.62
CA VAL A 131 1.86 28.78 17.70
C VAL A 131 0.84 29.84 17.28
N GLN A 132 1.25 30.85 16.50
CA GLN A 132 0.35 31.90 16.01
C GLN A 132 -0.76 31.42 15.06
N LEU A 133 -0.64 30.20 14.53
CA LEU A 133 -1.67 29.59 13.67
C LEU A 133 -2.50 28.54 14.39
N THR A 134 -2.28 28.33 15.68
CA THR A 134 -3.07 27.41 16.48
C THR A 134 -4.30 28.13 17.02
N VAL A 135 -5.42 27.41 17.08
CA VAL A 135 -6.68 27.92 17.62
C VAL A 135 -7.05 27.05 18.82
N SER A 136 -7.34 27.67 19.97
CA SER A 136 -7.63 26.93 21.20
C SER A 136 -9.01 26.29 21.19
N GLU A 137 -10.02 27.01 20.71
CA GLU A 137 -11.42 26.59 20.75
C GLU A 137 -12.16 27.00 19.47
N VAL A 138 -13.17 26.22 19.11
CA VAL A 138 -14.07 26.49 17.98
C VAL A 138 -15.51 26.52 18.47
N VAL A 139 -16.31 27.41 17.90
CA VAL A 139 -17.73 27.56 18.28
C VAL A 139 -18.56 26.34 17.91
N SER A 140 -18.24 25.71 16.78
CA SER A 140 -18.94 24.54 16.27
C SER A 140 -17.96 23.37 16.16
N GLU A 141 -18.08 22.43 17.10
CA GLU A 141 -17.33 21.17 17.04
C GLU A 141 -17.97 20.19 16.05
N ASP A 142 -17.16 19.30 15.49
CA ASP A 142 -17.65 18.27 14.58
C ASP A 142 -18.41 17.19 15.37
N PRO A 143 -19.73 16.99 15.13
CA PRO A 143 -20.53 16.02 15.87
C PRO A 143 -20.02 14.58 15.76
N ARG A 144 -19.23 14.26 14.72
CA ARG A 144 -18.64 12.94 14.50
C ARG A 144 -17.57 12.58 15.53
N PHE A 145 -16.97 13.59 16.17
CA PHE A 145 -15.88 13.43 17.13
C PHE A 145 -16.28 13.76 18.57
N MET A 146 -17.58 13.91 18.85
CA MET A 146 -18.05 14.11 20.21
C MET A 146 -17.87 12.83 21.04
N GLU A 147 -17.22 12.96 22.19
CA GLU A 147 -17.08 11.88 23.16
C GLU A 147 -18.43 11.51 23.75
N LYS A 148 -18.62 10.21 24.02
CA LYS A 148 -19.84 9.68 24.62
C LYS A 148 -19.47 8.76 25.76
N ASP A 149 -20.13 8.99 26.89
CA ASP A 149 -20.06 8.11 28.05
C ASP A 149 -20.61 6.72 27.72
N PRO A 150 -20.23 5.69 28.50
CA PRO A 150 -20.67 4.33 28.24
C PRO A 150 -22.19 4.23 28.39
N PRO A 151 -22.94 3.88 27.33
CA PRO A 151 -24.39 3.76 27.44
C PRO A 151 -24.76 2.57 28.34
N PRO A 152 -25.93 2.59 28.99
CA PRO A 152 -26.46 1.42 29.69
C PRO A 152 -26.54 0.19 28.77
N LEU A 153 -26.37 -1.01 29.32
CA LEU A 153 -26.41 -2.23 28.52
C LEU A 153 -27.77 -2.43 27.83
N SER A 154 -28.88 -2.03 28.46
CA SER A 154 -30.22 -2.14 27.89
C SER A 154 -30.42 -1.30 26.63
N GLU A 155 -29.78 -0.12 26.56
CA GLU A 155 -29.83 0.77 25.40
C GLU A 155 -28.87 0.29 24.30
N GLU A 156 -27.67 -0.16 24.68
CA GLU A 156 -26.69 -0.65 23.71
C GLU A 156 -27.09 -2.00 23.09
N PHE A 157 -27.65 -2.90 23.92
CA PHE A 157 -28.05 -4.26 23.59
C PHE A 157 -29.50 -4.49 24.00
N PRO A 158 -30.46 -3.93 23.24
CA PRO A 158 -31.87 -4.20 23.47
C PRO A 158 -32.19 -5.68 23.23
N GLU A 159 -33.28 -6.14 23.84
CA GLU A 159 -33.79 -7.50 23.63
C GLU A 159 -34.06 -7.77 22.15
N GLY A 160 -33.72 -8.97 21.69
CA GLY A 160 -33.80 -9.36 20.28
C GLY A 160 -32.65 -8.85 19.40
N SER A 161 -31.73 -8.04 19.93
CA SER A 161 -30.58 -7.58 19.14
C SER A 161 -29.66 -8.74 18.72
N LYS A 162 -29.20 -8.68 17.47
CA LYS A 162 -28.30 -9.67 16.87
C LYS A 162 -26.86 -9.36 17.24
N VAL A 163 -26.16 -10.33 17.80
CA VAL A 163 -24.79 -10.19 18.28
C VAL A 163 -23.98 -11.46 17.99
N PHE A 164 -22.67 -11.38 18.11
CA PHE A 164 -21.77 -12.54 18.06
C PHE A 164 -21.20 -12.82 19.44
N PHE A 165 -21.17 -14.08 19.82
CA PHE A 165 -20.59 -14.50 21.09
C PHE A 165 -19.08 -14.70 20.95
N LEU A 166 -18.30 -14.19 21.90
CA LEU A 166 -16.83 -14.26 21.91
C LEU A 166 -16.29 -15.15 23.04
N GLY A 167 -17.14 -15.94 23.70
CA GLY A 167 -16.69 -16.90 24.71
C GLY A 167 -16.01 -18.12 24.10
N GLU A 168 -15.16 -18.77 24.88
CA GLU A 168 -14.29 -19.88 24.47
C GLU A 168 -15.05 -21.04 23.79
N HIS A 169 -16.21 -21.43 24.33
CA HIS A 169 -16.95 -22.61 23.87
C HIS A 169 -17.82 -22.38 22.62
N ALA A 170 -18.04 -21.13 22.21
CA ALA A 170 -18.92 -20.80 21.07
C ALA A 170 -18.46 -19.51 20.35
N TYR A 171 -17.15 -19.38 20.14
CA TYR A 171 -16.54 -18.20 19.55
C TYR A 171 -17.04 -17.93 18.12
N GLY A 172 -17.51 -16.70 17.88
CA GLY A 172 -18.01 -16.24 16.58
C GLY A 172 -19.39 -16.79 16.19
N VAL A 173 -20.09 -17.44 17.12
CA VAL A 173 -21.46 -17.92 16.91
C VAL A 173 -22.44 -16.74 16.96
N ALA A 174 -23.39 -16.72 16.02
CA ALA A 174 -24.47 -15.75 16.02
C ALA A 174 -25.44 -16.02 17.18
N ALA A 175 -25.84 -14.94 17.84
CA ALA A 175 -26.66 -14.97 19.04
C ALA A 175 -27.69 -13.83 19.03
N SER A 176 -28.77 -14.02 19.78
CA SER A 176 -29.76 -12.98 20.05
C SER A 176 -29.79 -12.65 21.53
N VAL A 177 -29.82 -11.37 21.88
CA VAL A 177 -29.99 -10.94 23.26
C VAL A 177 -31.39 -11.30 23.74
N SER A 178 -31.47 -12.03 24.84
CA SER A 178 -32.74 -12.46 25.45
C SER A 178 -33.17 -11.52 26.56
N ALA A 179 -32.24 -11.09 27.41
CA ALA A 179 -32.50 -10.21 28.52
C ALA A 179 -31.21 -9.48 28.92
N THR A 180 -31.35 -8.28 29.44
CA THR A 180 -30.23 -7.43 29.85
C THR A 180 -30.40 -7.03 31.31
N THR A 181 -29.40 -7.32 32.13
CA THR A 181 -29.28 -6.85 33.52
C THR A 181 -28.36 -5.62 33.55
N THR A 182 -28.16 -4.99 34.71
CA THR A 182 -27.29 -3.81 34.87
C THR A 182 -25.88 -4.04 34.34
N ASP A 183 -25.25 -5.17 34.69
CA ASP A 183 -23.84 -5.46 34.36
C ASP A 183 -23.65 -6.67 33.43
N THR A 184 -24.69 -7.49 33.24
CA THR A 184 -24.59 -8.76 32.51
C THR A 184 -25.73 -8.97 31.54
N LEU A 185 -25.45 -9.75 30.49
CA LEU A 185 -26.39 -10.08 29.41
C LEU A 185 -26.73 -11.57 29.45
N SER A 186 -27.94 -11.90 28.99
CA SER A 186 -28.35 -13.26 28.68
C SER A 186 -28.62 -13.38 27.19
N VAL A 187 -28.01 -14.36 26.52
CA VAL A 187 -28.12 -14.55 25.06
C VAL A 187 -28.55 -15.97 24.72
N ILE A 188 -29.20 -16.10 23.58
CA ILE A 188 -29.55 -17.38 22.97
C ILE A 188 -28.61 -17.60 21.79
N LEU A 189 -27.76 -18.62 21.90
CA LEU A 189 -26.84 -19.06 20.86
C LEU A 189 -27.55 -20.02 19.91
N ALA A 190 -27.28 -19.90 18.61
CA ALA A 190 -27.70 -20.88 17.61
C ALA A 190 -26.46 -21.43 16.88
N PHE A 191 -26.10 -22.69 17.12
CA PHE A 191 -24.88 -23.29 16.58
C PHE A 191 -25.08 -24.72 16.10
N PHE A 192 -24.17 -25.16 15.22
CA PHE A 192 -24.04 -26.55 14.83
C PHE A 192 -22.85 -27.17 15.59
N PRO A 193 -23.02 -28.29 16.31
CA PRO A 193 -21.95 -28.90 17.09
C PRO A 193 -20.72 -29.33 16.28
N SER A 194 -20.89 -29.61 14.98
CA SER A 194 -19.83 -30.04 14.07
C SER A 194 -18.94 -28.90 13.56
N GLU A 195 -19.31 -27.63 13.81
CA GLU A 195 -18.64 -26.49 13.17
C GLU A 195 -17.16 -26.37 13.47
N LYS A 196 -16.73 -26.68 14.70
CA LYS A 196 -15.30 -26.61 15.05
C LYS A 196 -14.48 -27.57 14.19
N ALA A 197 -14.93 -28.83 14.11
CA ALA A 197 -14.26 -29.85 13.29
C ALA A 197 -14.35 -29.57 11.78
N GLU A 198 -15.39 -28.86 11.32
CA GLU A 198 -15.49 -28.40 9.92
C GLU A 198 -14.46 -27.32 9.60
N ASN A 199 -14.24 -26.36 10.52
CA ASN A 199 -13.28 -25.27 10.33
C ASN A 199 -11.85 -25.79 10.17
N ASP A 200 -11.47 -26.81 10.96
CA ASP A 200 -10.12 -27.40 10.91
C ASP A 200 -9.85 -28.12 9.57
N LYS A 201 -10.89 -28.69 8.94
CA LYS A 201 -10.77 -29.35 7.63
C LYS A 201 -10.31 -28.38 6.55
N PHE A 202 -10.86 -27.17 6.51
CA PHE A 202 -10.46 -26.17 5.50
C PHE A 202 -9.00 -25.78 5.61
N LYS A 203 -8.50 -25.59 6.84
CA LYS A 203 -7.10 -25.26 7.09
C LYS A 203 -6.16 -26.39 6.66
N SER A 204 -6.52 -27.63 6.98
CA SER A 204 -5.72 -28.80 6.59
C SER A 204 -5.51 -28.94 5.08
N ILE A 205 -6.50 -28.55 4.25
CA ILE A 205 -6.38 -28.57 2.78
C ILE A 205 -5.28 -27.60 2.30
N VAL A 206 -5.18 -26.45 2.94
CA VAL A 206 -4.19 -25.42 2.60
C VAL A 206 -2.81 -25.78 3.15
N ASP A 207 -2.73 -26.22 4.41
CA ASP A 207 -1.46 -26.58 5.06
C ASP A 207 -0.74 -27.73 4.33
N ASN A 208 -1.51 -28.74 3.89
CA ASN A 208 -0.95 -29.86 3.11
C ASN A 208 -0.29 -29.39 1.80
N ARG A 209 -0.76 -28.29 1.20
CA ARG A 209 -0.22 -27.76 -0.07
C ARG A 209 0.90 -26.74 0.12
N MET A 210 0.93 -26.03 1.25
CA MET A 210 1.95 -25.02 1.54
C MET A 210 3.33 -25.60 1.86
N SER A 211 3.47 -26.91 2.01
CA SER A 211 4.74 -27.60 2.34
C SER A 211 5.80 -27.63 1.23
N SER A 212 5.58 -26.93 0.10
CA SER A 212 6.55 -26.91 -1.01
C SER A 212 7.85 -26.21 -0.60
N ARG A 213 8.98 -26.90 -0.77
CA ARG A 213 10.31 -26.33 -0.54
C ARG A 213 10.65 -25.32 -1.63
N TYR A 214 11.17 -24.16 -1.22
CA TYR A 214 11.68 -23.12 -2.10
C TYR A 214 13.19 -23.02 -1.98
N PHE A 215 13.85 -22.78 -3.11
CA PHE A 215 15.29 -22.64 -3.22
C PHE A 215 15.63 -21.24 -3.76
N PRO A 216 16.59 -20.53 -3.14
CA PRO A 216 17.07 -19.25 -3.67
C PRO A 216 17.66 -19.39 -5.08
N SER A 217 17.57 -18.34 -5.88
CA SER A 217 17.97 -18.35 -7.30
C SER A 217 19.42 -18.80 -7.54
N PHE A 218 20.35 -18.47 -6.64
CA PHE A 218 21.75 -18.92 -6.77
C PHE A 218 21.85 -20.44 -6.62
N ARG A 219 21.17 -21.01 -5.61
CA ARG A 219 21.14 -22.46 -5.37
C ARG A 219 20.43 -23.22 -6.50
N VAL A 220 19.38 -22.63 -7.08
CA VAL A 220 18.72 -23.19 -8.26
C VAL A 220 19.66 -23.19 -9.47
N GLY A 221 20.46 -22.12 -9.63
CA GLY A 221 21.52 -22.05 -10.63
C GLY A 221 22.52 -23.20 -10.48
N ASP A 222 22.96 -23.49 -9.24
CA ASP A 222 23.86 -24.60 -8.95
C ASP A 222 23.22 -25.97 -9.23
N ILE A 223 21.97 -26.18 -8.80
CA ILE A 223 21.24 -27.45 -8.99
C ILE A 223 21.04 -27.78 -10.46
N VAL A 224 20.64 -26.78 -11.26
CA VAL A 224 20.35 -26.98 -12.68
C VAL A 224 21.61 -26.81 -13.54
N GLY A 225 22.69 -26.26 -12.99
CA GLY A 225 23.92 -25.92 -13.73
C GLY A 225 23.67 -24.82 -14.77
N LEU A 226 23.07 -23.71 -14.35
CA LEU A 226 22.84 -22.50 -15.14
C LEU A 226 23.46 -21.28 -14.44
N SER A 227 23.98 -20.33 -15.21
CA SER A 227 24.43 -19.06 -14.64
C SER A 227 23.25 -18.29 -14.03
N GLY A 228 23.51 -17.41 -13.06
CA GLY A 228 22.47 -16.55 -12.50
C GLY A 228 21.80 -15.65 -13.54
N ARG A 229 22.53 -15.25 -14.60
CA ARG A 229 21.99 -14.48 -15.73
C ARG A 229 21.04 -15.34 -16.57
N ALA A 230 21.46 -16.54 -16.94
CA ALA A 230 20.66 -17.47 -17.73
C ALA A 230 19.36 -17.84 -17.00
N LEU A 231 19.48 -18.20 -15.72
CA LEU A 231 18.33 -18.48 -14.87
C LEU A 231 17.37 -17.29 -14.80
N SER A 232 17.90 -16.07 -14.65
CA SER A 232 17.06 -14.87 -14.57
C SER A 232 16.31 -14.59 -15.87
N LYS A 233 16.96 -14.77 -17.03
CA LYS A 233 16.32 -14.57 -18.35
C LYS A 233 15.26 -15.64 -18.62
N ILE A 234 15.58 -16.93 -18.43
CA ILE A 234 14.66 -18.03 -18.75
C ILE A 234 13.43 -18.07 -17.86
N THR A 235 13.56 -17.70 -16.59
CA THR A 235 12.43 -17.62 -15.65
C THR A 235 11.58 -16.37 -15.83
N SER A 236 12.05 -15.39 -16.61
CA SER A 236 11.31 -14.19 -17.00
C SER A 236 10.70 -14.32 -18.41
N SER A 237 10.22 -13.22 -19.00
CA SER A 237 9.83 -13.19 -20.41
C SER A 237 11.07 -13.12 -21.31
N PHE A 238 11.28 -14.13 -22.15
CA PHE A 238 12.40 -14.19 -23.08
C PHE A 238 11.87 -14.11 -24.52
N MET A 239 11.93 -12.91 -25.10
CA MET A 239 11.36 -12.63 -26.42
C MET A 239 12.39 -12.85 -27.53
N VAL A 240 11.99 -13.60 -28.57
CA VAL A 240 12.79 -13.87 -29.78
C VAL A 240 12.01 -13.41 -31.01
N ILE A 241 12.70 -12.79 -31.98
CA ILE A 241 12.13 -12.30 -33.23
C ILE A 241 12.33 -13.34 -34.34
N THR A 242 11.24 -13.81 -34.92
CA THR A 242 11.22 -14.73 -36.08
C THR A 242 11.53 -13.97 -37.38
N GLY A 243 11.93 -14.65 -38.46
CA GLY A 243 12.18 -14.02 -39.77
C GLY A 243 11.01 -13.15 -40.29
N ASP A 244 9.78 -13.51 -39.92
CA ASP A 244 8.54 -12.78 -40.22
C ASP A 244 8.36 -11.48 -39.42
N GLY A 245 9.32 -11.09 -38.56
CA GLY A 245 9.22 -9.94 -37.65
C GLY A 245 8.32 -10.16 -36.42
N GLN A 246 7.75 -11.36 -36.26
CA GLN A 246 6.89 -11.73 -35.14
C GLN A 246 7.70 -11.98 -33.86
N LYS A 247 7.21 -11.49 -32.73
CA LYS A 247 7.84 -11.67 -31.42
C LYS A 247 7.23 -12.88 -30.70
N ASN A 248 8.06 -13.86 -30.37
CA ASN A 248 7.65 -15.06 -29.65
C ASN A 248 8.32 -15.14 -28.28
N ASN A 249 7.54 -15.38 -27.22
CA ASN A 249 8.07 -15.60 -25.88
C ASN A 249 8.49 -17.06 -25.70
N LEU A 250 9.77 -17.30 -25.50
CA LEU A 250 10.37 -18.59 -25.18
C LEU A 250 10.74 -18.71 -23.69
N GLY A 251 10.37 -17.74 -22.85
CA GLY A 251 10.62 -17.76 -21.42
C GLY A 251 9.50 -18.45 -20.63
N LEU A 252 9.86 -19.05 -19.50
CA LEU A 252 8.93 -19.72 -18.58
C LEU A 252 7.99 -18.73 -17.87
N SER A 253 8.31 -17.43 -17.88
CA SER A 253 7.44 -16.36 -17.37
C SER A 253 6.96 -16.58 -15.92
N LEU A 254 7.83 -17.14 -15.09
CA LEU A 254 7.57 -17.42 -13.67
C LEU A 254 7.70 -16.16 -12.81
N LYS A 255 8.55 -15.21 -13.22
CA LYS A 255 8.78 -13.94 -12.50
C LYS A 255 8.69 -12.72 -13.42
N PHE A 256 8.19 -11.61 -12.87
CA PHE A 256 8.12 -10.33 -13.55
C PHE A 256 8.59 -9.18 -12.64
N GLU A 257 9.90 -8.97 -12.56
CA GLU A 257 10.52 -7.95 -11.70
C GLU A 257 9.98 -6.54 -11.97
N ALA A 258 9.96 -6.11 -13.24
CA ALA A 258 9.52 -4.77 -13.63
C ALA A 258 8.05 -4.49 -13.35
N LYS A 259 7.21 -5.54 -13.33
CA LYS A 259 5.77 -5.44 -13.04
C LYS A 259 5.45 -5.76 -11.58
N GLY A 260 6.42 -6.23 -10.80
CA GLY A 260 6.19 -6.72 -9.44
C GLY A 260 5.21 -7.90 -9.38
N LEU A 261 5.28 -8.85 -10.33
CA LEU A 261 4.42 -10.04 -10.35
C LEU A 261 5.22 -11.34 -10.14
N LYS A 262 4.59 -12.32 -9.50
CA LYS A 262 5.08 -13.68 -9.27
C LYS A 262 4.04 -14.69 -9.76
N VAL A 263 4.47 -15.89 -10.12
CA VAL A 263 3.57 -17.02 -10.37
C VAL A 263 3.47 -17.89 -9.11
N ILE A 264 2.24 -18.09 -8.60
CA ILE A 264 1.94 -18.92 -7.40
C ILE A 264 2.45 -20.35 -7.62
N ASP A 265 2.92 -21.01 -6.56
CA ASP A 265 3.51 -22.37 -6.56
C ASP A 265 4.82 -22.54 -7.33
N TYR A 266 5.27 -21.55 -8.10
CA TYR A 266 6.50 -21.61 -8.90
C TYR A 266 7.57 -20.64 -8.40
N SER A 267 7.20 -19.42 -8.01
CA SER A 267 8.14 -18.38 -7.66
C SER A 267 7.67 -17.51 -6.49
N ARG A 268 8.61 -17.04 -5.69
CA ARG A 268 8.39 -15.99 -4.69
C ARG A 268 9.64 -15.13 -4.59
N LYS A 269 9.54 -13.99 -3.91
CA LYS A 269 10.68 -13.11 -3.66
C LYS A 269 10.80 -12.89 -2.17
N ASP A 270 11.95 -13.28 -1.62
CA ASP A 270 12.31 -13.03 -0.24
C ASP A 270 13.44 -11.99 -0.19
N GLY A 271 13.11 -10.80 0.31
CA GLY A 271 14.04 -9.67 0.36
C GLY A 271 14.66 -9.36 -1.01
N ARG A 272 15.95 -9.67 -1.15
CA ARG A 272 16.74 -9.37 -2.35
C ARG A 272 16.65 -10.46 -3.42
N TYR A 273 16.36 -11.70 -3.05
CA TYR A 273 16.53 -12.85 -3.93
C TYR A 273 15.18 -13.41 -4.39
N TRP A 274 15.16 -13.89 -5.63
CA TRP A 274 14.06 -14.71 -6.12
C TRP A 274 14.26 -16.14 -5.63
N GLU A 275 13.18 -16.77 -5.20
CA GLU A 275 13.16 -18.17 -4.83
C GLU A 275 12.18 -18.92 -5.72
N PHE A 276 12.54 -20.17 -6.06
CA PHE A 276 11.75 -21.03 -6.93
C PHE A 276 11.41 -22.32 -6.19
N SER A 277 10.20 -22.83 -6.41
CA SER A 277 9.78 -24.09 -5.83
C SER A 277 10.46 -25.28 -6.51
N GLU A 278 10.40 -26.45 -5.88
CA GLU A 278 10.83 -27.72 -6.48
C GLU A 278 10.19 -27.97 -7.87
N LYS A 279 8.89 -27.68 -8.02
CA LYS A 279 8.18 -27.77 -9.31
C LYS A 279 8.78 -26.88 -10.39
N ALA A 280 9.20 -25.67 -10.03
CA ALA A 280 9.86 -24.75 -10.95
C ALA A 280 11.26 -25.26 -11.32
N VAL A 281 12.00 -25.82 -10.36
CA VAL A 281 13.32 -26.43 -10.62
C VAL A 281 13.20 -27.58 -11.62
N ASP A 282 12.25 -28.48 -11.44
CA ASP A 282 12.02 -29.60 -12.35
C ASP A 282 11.61 -29.14 -13.75
N LEU A 283 10.75 -28.12 -13.85
CA LEU A 283 10.37 -27.52 -15.14
C LEU A 283 11.58 -26.89 -15.86
N ILE A 284 12.47 -26.23 -15.13
CA ILE A 284 13.70 -25.64 -15.71
C ILE A 284 14.66 -26.75 -16.16
N ARG A 285 14.78 -27.84 -15.38
CA ARG A 285 15.61 -29.01 -15.74
C ARG A 285 15.11 -29.65 -17.04
N GLU A 286 13.80 -29.91 -17.14
CA GLU A 286 13.21 -30.49 -18.34
C GLU A 286 13.39 -29.57 -19.56
N TYR A 287 13.23 -28.25 -19.39
CA TYR A 287 13.49 -27.30 -20.47
C TYR A 287 14.97 -27.37 -20.91
N LYS A 288 15.90 -27.39 -19.96
CA LYS A 288 17.33 -27.46 -20.26
C LYS A 288 17.70 -28.73 -21.04
N GLU A 289 17.13 -29.86 -20.68
CA GLU A 289 17.38 -31.15 -21.35
C GLU A 289 16.82 -31.18 -22.77
N LYS A 290 15.61 -30.63 -22.97
CA LYS A 290 14.93 -30.69 -24.28
C LYS A 290 15.46 -29.65 -25.28
N TYR A 291 15.85 -28.47 -24.81
CA TYR A 291 16.26 -27.35 -25.66
C TYR A 291 17.55 -26.69 -25.16
N PRO A 292 18.69 -27.41 -25.14
CA PRO A 292 19.96 -26.89 -24.65
C PRO A 292 20.49 -25.72 -25.49
N GLU A 293 20.11 -25.60 -26.76
CA GLU A 293 20.52 -24.50 -27.65
C GLU A 293 20.05 -23.15 -27.13
N VAL A 294 18.81 -23.11 -26.63
CA VAL A 294 18.24 -21.91 -25.99
C VAL A 294 19.11 -21.50 -24.81
N MET A 295 19.48 -22.44 -23.94
CA MET A 295 20.24 -22.16 -22.72
C MET A 295 21.62 -21.56 -23.01
N ARG A 296 22.31 -22.04 -24.06
CA ARG A 296 23.63 -21.50 -24.48
C ARG A 296 23.57 -20.03 -24.87
N THR A 297 22.43 -19.57 -25.37
CA THR A 297 22.27 -18.18 -25.85
C THR A 297 21.98 -17.19 -24.73
N LEU A 298 21.48 -17.66 -23.58
CA LEU A 298 21.05 -16.80 -22.47
C LEU A 298 22.23 -16.06 -21.80
N ASP A 299 23.42 -16.67 -21.83
CA ASP A 299 24.64 -16.10 -21.27
C ASP A 299 25.28 -15.02 -22.14
N ARG A 300 24.84 -14.89 -23.40
CA ARG A 300 25.34 -13.84 -24.30
C ARG A 300 25.01 -12.46 -23.73
N GLY A 301 26.04 -11.60 -23.74
CA GLY A 301 25.93 -10.19 -23.39
C GLY A 301 25.18 -9.40 -24.46
N GLY A 302 24.37 -8.42 -24.05
CA GLY A 302 23.56 -7.58 -24.94
C GLY A 302 22.12 -7.44 -24.47
N ASP A 303 21.55 -6.25 -24.69
CA ASP A 303 20.14 -5.90 -24.41
C ASP A 303 19.27 -5.91 -25.69
N ALA A 304 19.90 -6.18 -26.85
CA ALA A 304 19.20 -6.34 -28.11
C ALA A 304 18.34 -7.62 -28.10
N MET A 305 17.14 -7.54 -28.68
CA MET A 305 16.29 -8.73 -28.89
C MET A 305 16.98 -9.68 -29.86
N LEU A 306 17.05 -10.96 -29.47
CA LEU A 306 17.65 -12.01 -30.30
C LEU A 306 16.71 -12.37 -31.45
N THR A 307 17.29 -12.65 -32.61
CA THR A 307 16.57 -13.24 -33.74
C THR A 307 16.54 -14.77 -33.60
N ALA A 308 15.61 -15.44 -34.28
CA ALA A 308 15.52 -16.89 -34.27
C ALA A 308 16.84 -17.56 -34.68
N SER A 309 17.52 -16.99 -35.69
CA SER A 309 18.82 -17.46 -36.19
C SER A 309 19.95 -17.29 -35.16
N ASP A 310 19.86 -16.31 -34.25
CA ASP A 310 20.84 -16.15 -33.17
C ASP A 310 20.74 -17.27 -32.12
N VAL A 311 19.53 -17.83 -31.94
CA VAL A 311 19.19 -18.87 -30.96
C VAL A 311 19.40 -20.27 -31.54
N PHE A 312 18.91 -20.51 -32.76
CA PHE A 312 19.01 -21.78 -33.45
C PHE A 312 19.87 -21.60 -34.72
N PRO A 313 21.12 -22.08 -34.73
CA PRO A 313 21.94 -22.04 -35.93
C PRO A 313 21.41 -23.06 -36.96
N GLY A 314 20.81 -22.58 -38.05
CA GLY A 314 20.31 -23.43 -39.14
C GLY A 314 19.21 -22.75 -39.98
N SER A 315 18.84 -23.38 -41.10
CA SER A 315 17.72 -22.92 -41.97
C SER A 315 16.36 -22.99 -41.27
N ASP A 316 16.23 -23.86 -40.26
CA ASP A 316 14.95 -24.22 -39.65
C ASP A 316 14.69 -23.47 -38.33
N ALA A 317 15.37 -22.34 -38.11
CA ALA A 317 15.33 -21.58 -36.87
C ALA A 317 13.91 -21.18 -36.46
N ASP A 318 13.09 -20.72 -37.42
CA ASP A 318 11.71 -20.31 -37.18
C ASP A 318 10.78 -21.49 -36.82
N SER A 319 11.03 -22.67 -37.40
CA SER A 319 10.30 -23.90 -37.09
C SER A 319 10.61 -24.38 -35.66
N ARG A 320 11.89 -24.32 -35.24
CA ARG A 320 12.31 -24.67 -33.87
C ARG A 320 11.71 -23.73 -32.83
N VAL A 321 11.63 -22.43 -33.10
CA VAL A 321 10.94 -21.46 -32.22
C VAL A 321 9.46 -21.84 -32.03
N LYS A 322 8.78 -22.27 -33.10
CA LYS A 322 7.38 -22.74 -33.02
C LYS A 322 7.26 -24.03 -32.21
N GLU A 323 8.19 -24.96 -32.36
CA GLU A 323 8.23 -26.21 -31.58
C GLU A 323 8.40 -25.96 -30.08
N VAL A 324 9.36 -25.09 -29.70
CA VAL A 324 9.54 -24.70 -28.29
C VAL A 324 8.27 -24.07 -27.75
N LYS A 325 7.64 -23.16 -28.50
CA LYS A 325 6.38 -22.52 -28.11
C LYS A 325 5.26 -23.55 -27.92
N GLN A 326 5.15 -24.56 -28.78
CA GLN A 326 4.18 -25.64 -28.62
C GLN A 326 4.46 -26.48 -27.37
N TRP A 327 5.73 -26.80 -27.08
CA TRP A 327 6.08 -27.50 -25.85
C TRP A 327 5.78 -26.67 -24.59
N LEU A 328 6.11 -25.37 -24.59
CA LEU A 328 5.76 -24.45 -23.50
C LEU A 328 4.24 -24.40 -23.27
N ASN A 329 3.46 -24.42 -24.35
CA ASN A 329 1.99 -24.51 -24.25
C ASN A 329 1.55 -25.87 -23.67
N SER A 330 2.16 -26.99 -24.08
CA SER A 330 1.84 -28.32 -23.56
C SER A 330 2.12 -28.45 -22.06
N LYS A 331 3.05 -27.64 -21.52
CA LYS A 331 3.37 -27.55 -20.09
C LYS A 331 2.45 -26.61 -19.31
N GLY A 332 1.45 -26.00 -19.94
CA GLY A 332 0.48 -25.13 -19.27
C GLY A 332 1.02 -23.76 -18.87
N ILE A 333 2.12 -23.27 -19.47
CA ILE A 333 2.73 -21.99 -19.11
C ILE A 333 1.78 -20.81 -19.37
N ARG A 334 0.86 -20.95 -20.33
CA ARG A 334 -0.18 -19.93 -20.59
C ARG A 334 -1.26 -19.88 -19.53
N ASP A 335 -1.41 -20.96 -18.75
CA ASP A 335 -2.38 -21.07 -17.67
C ASP A 335 -1.83 -20.54 -16.35
N PHE A 336 -0.54 -20.17 -16.31
CA PHE A 336 0.06 -19.51 -15.16
C PHE A 336 -0.56 -18.13 -14.96
N GLU A 337 -1.17 -17.95 -13.80
CA GLU A 337 -1.74 -16.67 -13.38
C GLU A 337 -0.65 -15.85 -12.66
N PRO A 338 -0.16 -14.75 -13.25
CA PRO A 338 0.77 -13.86 -12.57
C PRO A 338 0.02 -13.01 -11.55
N VAL A 339 0.45 -13.08 -10.29
CA VAL A 339 -0.16 -12.40 -9.15
C VAL A 339 0.80 -11.36 -8.60
N SER A 340 0.27 -10.29 -8.01
CA SER A 340 1.06 -9.28 -7.33
C SER A 340 2.03 -9.90 -6.34
N LEU A 341 3.29 -9.46 -6.39
CA LEU A 341 4.33 -9.84 -5.44
C LEU A 341 3.95 -9.46 -4.00
N PHE A 342 3.13 -8.42 -3.85
CA PHE A 342 2.67 -7.86 -2.58
C PHE A 342 1.36 -8.48 -2.09
N CYS A 343 0.94 -9.61 -2.66
CA CYS A 343 -0.22 -10.34 -2.22
C CYS A 343 0.12 -11.83 -2.07
N ASP A 344 -0.56 -12.49 -1.15
CA ASP A 344 -0.51 -13.94 -1.04
C ASP A 344 -1.87 -14.51 -1.41
N GLN A 345 -1.91 -15.52 -2.28
CA GLN A 345 -3.15 -16.00 -2.86
C GLN A 345 -3.07 -17.51 -3.16
N LEU A 346 -4.19 -18.21 -3.01
CA LEU A 346 -4.32 -19.63 -3.31
C LEU A 346 -4.53 -19.87 -4.81
N LYS A 347 -3.98 -20.98 -5.32
CA LYS A 347 -4.21 -21.44 -6.70
C LYS A 347 -5.68 -21.78 -6.92
N LYS A 348 -6.19 -21.50 -8.13
CA LYS A 348 -7.56 -21.81 -8.58
C LYS A 348 -8.02 -23.24 -8.28
N ASP A 349 -7.15 -24.24 -8.46
CA ASP A 349 -7.48 -25.64 -8.19
C ASP A 349 -7.77 -25.89 -6.70
N THR A 350 -7.00 -25.25 -5.81
CA THR A 350 -7.22 -25.30 -4.36
C THR A 350 -8.53 -24.62 -3.98
N VAL A 351 -8.83 -23.48 -4.61
CA VAL A 351 -10.09 -22.75 -4.36
C VAL A 351 -11.30 -23.59 -4.77
N LYS A 352 -11.23 -24.30 -5.91
CA LYS A 352 -12.29 -25.21 -6.36
C LYS A 352 -12.52 -26.37 -5.37
N GLU A 353 -11.46 -26.95 -4.83
CA GLU A 353 -11.55 -28.01 -3.82
C GLU A 353 -12.16 -27.49 -2.51
N ILE A 354 -11.70 -26.34 -2.02
CA ILE A 354 -12.28 -25.67 -0.85
C ILE A 354 -13.78 -25.44 -1.06
N GLN A 355 -14.17 -24.97 -2.25
CA GLN A 355 -15.57 -24.76 -2.58
C GLN A 355 -16.36 -26.07 -2.57
N ALA A 356 -15.84 -27.15 -3.17
CA ALA A 356 -16.50 -28.45 -3.17
C ALA A 356 -16.72 -29.00 -1.75
N VAL A 357 -15.74 -28.79 -0.85
CA VAL A 357 -15.87 -29.16 0.56
C VAL A 357 -16.92 -28.29 1.26
N ALA A 358 -16.94 -26.98 1.00
CA ALA A 358 -17.94 -26.07 1.54
C ALA A 358 -19.36 -26.42 1.06
N ASP A 359 -19.53 -26.77 -0.21
CA ASP A 359 -20.80 -27.20 -0.79
C ASP A 359 -21.28 -28.52 -0.15
N LYS A 360 -20.38 -29.49 0.09
CA LYS A 360 -20.68 -30.75 0.80
C LYS A 360 -21.10 -30.53 2.25
N ILE A 361 -20.42 -29.63 2.96
CA ILE A 361 -20.77 -29.29 4.34
C ILE A 361 -22.14 -28.59 4.37
N THR A 362 -22.37 -27.65 3.45
CA THR A 362 -23.62 -26.91 3.37
C THR A 362 -24.81 -27.81 3.03
N SER A 363 -24.65 -28.78 2.12
CA SER A 363 -25.71 -29.73 1.79
C SER A 363 -26.05 -30.72 2.92
N THR A 364 -25.11 -30.95 3.84
CA THR A 364 -25.34 -31.79 5.03
C THR A 364 -26.05 -31.02 6.15
N LYS A 365 -26.00 -29.68 6.14
CA LYS A 365 -26.63 -28.85 7.16
C LYS A 365 -28.14 -28.77 6.95
N SER A 366 -28.88 -29.17 7.97
CA SER A 366 -30.34 -29.03 8.02
C SER A 366 -30.75 -28.11 9.17
N PRO A 367 -31.88 -27.37 9.05
CA PRO A 367 -32.37 -26.51 10.13
C PRO A 367 -32.63 -27.26 11.45
N GLY A 368 -32.96 -28.56 11.38
CA GLY A 368 -33.20 -29.41 12.55
C GLY A 368 -31.93 -29.77 13.34
N ALA A 369 -30.74 -29.59 12.77
CA ALA A 369 -29.46 -29.85 13.44
C ALA A 369 -28.95 -28.65 14.26
N ILE A 370 -29.64 -27.49 14.19
CA ILE A 370 -29.27 -26.29 14.94
C ILE A 370 -29.63 -26.49 16.42
N LYS A 371 -28.62 -26.48 17.27
CA LYS A 371 -28.83 -26.48 18.73
C LYS A 371 -28.94 -25.05 19.22
N LYS A 372 -29.93 -24.81 20.09
CA LYS A 372 -30.10 -23.54 20.81
C LYS A 372 -29.63 -23.72 22.25
N ALA A 373 -28.80 -22.79 22.72
CA ALA A 373 -28.35 -22.76 24.11
C ALA A 373 -28.54 -21.36 24.68
N MET A 374 -29.11 -21.26 25.88
CA MET A 374 -29.21 -19.99 26.61
C MET A 374 -28.04 -19.88 27.56
N VAL A 375 -27.29 -18.80 27.45
CA VAL A 375 -26.15 -18.50 28.33
C VAL A 375 -26.46 -17.20 29.05
N LYS A 376 -26.35 -17.22 30.39
CA LYS A 376 -26.68 -16.10 31.29
C LYS A 376 -25.39 -15.55 31.93
N GLY A 377 -25.44 -14.30 32.40
CA GLY A 377 -24.35 -13.71 33.18
C GLY A 377 -23.14 -13.25 32.33
N ILE A 378 -23.36 -12.93 31.06
CA ILE A 378 -22.28 -12.63 30.12
C ILE A 378 -21.87 -11.14 30.23
N PRO A 379 -20.58 -10.82 30.39
CA PRO A 379 -20.14 -9.43 30.41
C PRO A 379 -20.19 -8.78 29.01
N ARG A 380 -20.25 -7.45 28.96
CA ARG A 380 -20.19 -6.62 27.72
C ARG A 380 -19.07 -7.06 26.77
N GLN A 381 -17.94 -7.45 27.34
CA GLN A 381 -16.72 -7.85 26.63
C GLN A 381 -16.82 -9.23 25.95
N ALA A 382 -17.76 -10.09 26.34
CA ALA A 382 -17.92 -11.39 25.68
C ALA A 382 -18.91 -11.35 24.51
N ILE A 383 -19.43 -10.17 24.15
CA ILE A 383 -20.42 -9.99 23.10
C ILE A 383 -19.96 -8.94 22.09
N LEU A 384 -20.06 -9.24 20.81
CA LEU A 384 -19.73 -8.34 19.71
C LEU A 384 -21.00 -7.95 18.94
N LYS A 385 -21.35 -6.67 18.99
CA LYS A 385 -22.37 -6.09 18.12
C LYS A 385 -21.80 -5.89 16.71
N PRO A 386 -22.54 -6.22 15.64
CA PRO A 386 -22.11 -5.99 14.25
C PRO A 386 -21.57 -4.59 13.97
N ALA A 387 -22.30 -3.56 14.41
CA ALA A 387 -21.89 -2.16 14.28
C ALA A 387 -20.56 -1.80 14.98
N HIS A 388 -20.05 -2.65 15.89
CA HIS A 388 -18.79 -2.40 16.62
C HIS A 388 -17.59 -3.05 15.93
N ALA A 389 -17.78 -3.82 14.85
CA ALA A 389 -16.73 -4.57 14.17
C ALA A 389 -15.52 -3.70 13.80
N VAL A 390 -15.76 -2.53 13.19
CA VAL A 390 -14.73 -1.58 12.73
C VAL A 390 -13.78 -1.13 13.84
N TYR A 391 -14.31 -0.94 15.05
CA TYR A 391 -13.52 -0.49 16.20
C TYR A 391 -12.87 -1.65 16.95
N ARG A 392 -13.57 -2.79 17.01
CA ARG A 392 -13.18 -3.88 17.89
C ARG A 392 -12.28 -4.91 17.24
N LEU A 393 -12.50 -5.22 15.96
CA LEU A 393 -11.76 -6.24 15.20
C LEU A 393 -10.47 -5.70 14.58
N GLN A 394 -9.90 -4.66 15.18
CA GLN A 394 -8.63 -4.08 14.75
C GLN A 394 -7.48 -5.04 15.06
N ASN A 395 -6.46 -5.03 14.21
CA ASN A 395 -5.21 -5.78 14.39
C ASN A 395 -5.35 -7.31 14.44
N GLN A 396 -6.48 -7.83 13.97
CA GLN A 396 -6.67 -9.26 13.85
C GLN A 396 -5.77 -9.86 12.76
N HIS A 397 -5.11 -10.97 13.08
CA HIS A 397 -4.25 -11.70 12.16
C HIS A 397 -5.07 -12.69 11.33
N PHE A 398 -4.75 -12.75 10.05
CA PHE A 398 -5.34 -13.68 9.09
C PHE A 398 -4.23 -14.38 8.31
N ALA A 399 -4.50 -15.63 7.93
CA ALA A 399 -3.69 -16.41 7.02
C ALA A 399 -4.57 -17.04 5.92
N LEU A 400 -3.94 -17.48 4.83
CA LEU A 400 -4.66 -18.24 3.80
C LEU A 400 -5.22 -19.54 4.38
N GLY A 401 -6.44 -19.89 4.01
CA GLY A 401 -7.15 -21.05 4.54
C GLY A 401 -7.85 -20.82 5.88
N ASP A 402 -7.66 -19.66 6.53
CA ASP A 402 -8.40 -19.35 7.75
C ASP A 402 -9.90 -19.21 7.44
N ARG A 403 -10.70 -19.76 8.35
CA ARG A 403 -12.15 -19.63 8.36
C ARG A 403 -12.54 -18.30 8.94
N VAL A 404 -13.45 -17.60 8.26
CA VAL A 404 -13.95 -16.30 8.71
C VAL A 404 -15.47 -16.23 8.68
N THR A 405 -16.04 -15.34 9.50
CA THR A 405 -17.46 -14.97 9.43
C THR A 405 -17.60 -13.46 9.24
N MET A 406 -18.58 -13.05 8.44
CA MET A 406 -18.92 -11.65 8.25
C MET A 406 -19.63 -11.13 9.50
N VAL A 407 -19.03 -10.14 10.16
CA VAL A 407 -19.57 -9.52 11.39
C VAL A 407 -20.15 -8.15 11.11
N GLN A 408 -19.59 -7.40 10.18
CA GLN A 408 -20.09 -6.07 9.86
C GLN A 408 -21.50 -6.18 9.23
N ASP A 409 -22.42 -5.35 9.72
CA ASP A 409 -23.81 -5.27 9.25
C ASP A 409 -23.99 -4.35 8.04
N SER A 410 -22.94 -3.60 7.68
CA SER A 410 -22.87 -2.74 6.51
C SER A 410 -21.96 -3.34 5.46
N GLY A 411 -22.32 -3.18 4.18
CA GLY A 411 -21.55 -3.66 3.05
C GLY A 411 -22.34 -4.59 2.14
N SER A 412 -21.63 -5.29 1.26
CA SER A 412 -22.19 -6.14 0.22
C SER A 412 -22.41 -7.60 0.64
N VAL A 413 -21.71 -8.05 1.67
CA VAL A 413 -21.76 -9.43 2.15
C VAL A 413 -22.80 -9.56 3.27
N PRO A 414 -23.71 -10.54 3.21
CA PRO A 414 -24.67 -10.78 4.28
C PRO A 414 -24.03 -11.05 5.65
N LEU A 415 -24.67 -10.54 6.71
CA LEU A 415 -24.27 -10.78 8.10
C LEU A 415 -24.24 -12.27 8.42
N SER A 416 -23.25 -12.70 9.22
CA SER A 416 -23.03 -14.08 9.68
C SER A 416 -22.72 -15.11 8.58
N LEU A 417 -22.57 -14.65 7.33
CA LEU A 417 -22.11 -15.51 6.26
C LEU A 417 -20.67 -15.96 6.55
N LYS A 418 -20.40 -17.25 6.37
CA LYS A 418 -19.08 -17.83 6.62
C LYS A 418 -18.33 -18.05 5.31
N GLY A 419 -17.01 -17.97 5.38
CA GLY A 419 -16.15 -18.11 4.22
C GLY A 419 -14.73 -18.49 4.59
N ILE A 420 -13.89 -18.63 3.57
CA ILE A 420 -12.49 -19.02 3.68
C ILE A 420 -11.63 -17.94 3.02
N VAL A 421 -10.57 -17.52 3.69
CA VAL A 421 -9.59 -16.58 3.15
C VAL A 421 -8.77 -17.27 2.06
N ILE A 422 -8.88 -16.80 0.83
CA ILE A 422 -8.15 -17.33 -0.33
C ILE A 422 -7.08 -16.37 -0.85
N GLY A 423 -7.12 -15.11 -0.42
CA GLY A 423 -6.15 -14.10 -0.81
C GLY A 423 -5.98 -13.04 0.27
N MET A 424 -4.77 -12.51 0.38
CA MET A 424 -4.42 -11.44 1.30
C MET A 424 -3.73 -10.31 0.53
N ASN A 425 -4.25 -9.11 0.72
CA ASN A 425 -3.70 -7.85 0.20
C ASN A 425 -3.22 -6.99 1.38
N ALA A 426 -2.67 -5.81 1.10
CA ALA A 426 -2.11 -4.94 2.15
C ALA A 426 -3.15 -4.39 3.15
N LYS A 427 -4.42 -4.24 2.75
CA LYS A 427 -5.50 -3.64 3.57
C LYS A 427 -6.80 -4.46 3.57
N SER A 428 -6.86 -5.51 2.75
CA SER A 428 -8.06 -6.30 2.52
C SER A 428 -7.69 -7.75 2.28
N MET A 429 -8.69 -8.62 2.33
CA MET A 429 -8.57 -10.04 2.01
C MET A 429 -9.66 -10.45 1.03
N ASP A 430 -9.33 -11.44 0.21
CA ASP A 430 -10.24 -12.07 -0.72
C ASP A 430 -10.80 -13.33 -0.05
N VAL A 431 -12.12 -13.39 0.07
CA VAL A 431 -12.85 -14.45 0.77
C VAL A 431 -13.82 -15.13 -0.19
N VAL A 432 -13.82 -16.47 -0.16
CA VAL A 432 -14.85 -17.29 -0.82
C VAL A 432 -15.87 -17.70 0.22
N TRP A 433 -17.13 -17.38 -0.02
CA TRP A 433 -18.24 -17.57 0.90
C TRP A 433 -18.99 -18.89 0.64
N ASP A 434 -19.48 -19.50 1.73
CA ASP A 434 -20.17 -20.79 1.75
C ASP A 434 -21.54 -20.78 1.09
N ALA A 435 -22.21 -19.63 1.01
CA ALA A 435 -23.46 -19.44 0.26
C ALA A 435 -23.28 -18.34 -0.82
N PRO A 436 -23.93 -18.48 -1.99
CA PRO A 436 -23.91 -17.43 -2.99
C PRO A 436 -24.75 -16.25 -2.53
N PHE A 437 -24.36 -15.03 -2.92
CA PHE A 437 -25.06 -13.79 -2.59
C PHE A 437 -24.96 -12.79 -3.76
N MET A 438 -25.94 -11.89 -3.88
CA MET A 438 -26.14 -11.07 -5.08
C MET A 438 -24.93 -10.23 -5.50
N ALA A 439 -24.19 -9.70 -4.54
CA ALA A 439 -23.00 -8.88 -4.80
C ALA A 439 -21.70 -9.69 -4.92
N GLY A 440 -21.78 -11.02 -4.88
CA GLY A 440 -20.63 -11.88 -5.01
C GLY A 440 -20.07 -11.89 -6.44
N THR A 441 -18.75 -12.01 -6.53
CA THR A 441 -17.96 -12.03 -7.76
C THR A 441 -17.26 -13.38 -7.91
N THR A 442 -16.55 -13.59 -9.02
CA THR A 442 -15.71 -14.77 -9.23
C THR A 442 -14.25 -14.58 -8.78
N LEU A 443 -13.90 -13.39 -8.25
CA LEU A 443 -12.53 -13.01 -7.89
C LEU A 443 -11.51 -13.30 -9.00
N GLY A 444 -11.86 -13.00 -10.25
CA GLY A 444 -11.02 -13.30 -11.42
C GLY A 444 -11.13 -14.76 -11.88
N ASP A 445 -12.35 -15.31 -11.90
CA ASP A 445 -12.62 -16.70 -12.29
C ASP A 445 -11.93 -17.75 -11.40
N ARG A 446 -11.76 -17.44 -10.11
CA ARG A 446 -11.15 -18.34 -9.11
C ARG A 446 -12.17 -19.12 -8.30
N CYS A 447 -13.33 -18.52 -8.07
CA CYS A 447 -14.49 -19.18 -7.47
C CYS A 447 -15.70 -19.10 -8.39
N SER A 448 -16.73 -19.89 -8.09
CA SER A 448 -18.02 -19.79 -8.77
C SER A 448 -18.65 -18.40 -8.64
N GLN A 449 -19.56 -18.08 -9.56
CA GLN A 449 -20.27 -16.81 -9.58
C GLN A 449 -21.03 -16.60 -8.27
N TYR A 450 -21.13 -15.34 -7.83
CA TYR A 450 -21.84 -14.95 -6.60
C TYR A 450 -21.22 -15.46 -5.29
N ARG A 451 -20.00 -16.00 -5.28
CA ARG A 451 -19.37 -16.54 -4.06
C ARG A 451 -18.18 -15.77 -3.52
N GLY A 452 -17.49 -14.96 -4.32
CA GLY A 452 -16.26 -14.29 -3.89
C GLY A 452 -16.47 -12.81 -3.56
N ALA A 453 -15.81 -12.30 -2.52
CA ALA A 453 -15.73 -10.86 -2.27
C ALA A 453 -14.41 -10.47 -1.60
N THR A 454 -13.93 -9.27 -1.93
CA THR A 454 -12.83 -8.60 -1.25
C THR A 454 -13.39 -7.78 -0.10
N VAL A 455 -12.90 -8.02 1.12
CA VAL A 455 -13.41 -7.40 2.35
C VAL A 455 -12.26 -6.87 3.22
N GLU A 456 -12.56 -5.92 4.10
CA GLU A 456 -11.57 -5.36 5.03
C GLU A 456 -11.28 -6.32 6.19
N PHE A 457 -10.09 -6.21 6.80
CA PHE A 457 -9.73 -7.06 7.95
C PHE A 457 -10.67 -6.88 9.15
N THR A 458 -11.22 -5.67 9.32
CA THR A 458 -12.10 -5.31 10.43
C THR A 458 -13.56 -5.73 10.22
N SER A 459 -13.96 -6.17 9.02
CA SER A 459 -15.34 -6.58 8.77
C SER A 459 -15.63 -8.03 9.19
N CYS A 460 -14.58 -8.84 9.33
CA CYS A 460 -14.70 -10.27 9.57
C CYS A 460 -14.03 -10.72 10.87
N LEU A 461 -14.53 -11.80 11.44
CA LEU A 461 -13.95 -12.49 12.60
C LEU A 461 -13.30 -13.80 12.16
N ASN A 462 -12.06 -14.03 12.57
CA ASN A 462 -11.27 -15.23 12.29
C ASN A 462 -11.68 -16.35 13.26
N LEU A 463 -12.35 -17.36 12.74
CA LEU A 463 -12.84 -18.51 13.51
C LEU A 463 -11.78 -19.60 13.68
N THR A 464 -10.75 -19.63 12.84
CA THR A 464 -9.70 -20.65 12.91
C THR A 464 -8.58 -20.27 13.87
N ASN A 465 -8.26 -18.98 13.97
CA ASN A 465 -7.33 -18.45 14.98
C ASN A 465 -8.06 -17.40 15.85
N PRO A 466 -8.79 -17.85 16.90
CA PRO A 466 -9.53 -16.96 17.79
C PRO A 466 -8.61 -16.00 18.55
N GLN A 467 -8.79 -14.69 18.33
CA GLN A 467 -7.93 -13.64 18.90
C GLN A 467 -8.68 -12.67 19.83
N PHE A 468 -10.00 -12.79 19.90
CA PHE A 468 -10.86 -11.93 20.72
C PHE A 468 -11.65 -12.75 21.73
N ILE A 469 -11.13 -13.91 22.15
CA ILE A 469 -11.77 -14.70 23.20
C ILE A 469 -11.86 -13.83 24.45
N ALA A 470 -13.04 -13.80 25.07
CA ALA A 470 -13.27 -13.10 26.32
C ALA A 470 -13.86 -14.07 27.34
N SER A 471 -13.45 -13.91 28.60
CA SER A 471 -14.01 -14.71 29.69
C SER A 471 -15.49 -14.39 29.85
N THR A 472 -16.28 -15.43 30.11
CA THR A 472 -17.68 -15.31 30.50
C THR A 472 -17.84 -14.94 31.97
N ASN A 473 -16.75 -14.99 32.75
CA ASN A 473 -16.74 -14.59 34.15
C ASN A 473 -16.44 -13.09 34.27
N PRO A 474 -17.35 -12.26 34.82
CA PRO A 474 -17.17 -10.81 34.93
C PRO A 474 -15.96 -10.38 35.77
N LYS A 475 -15.42 -11.26 36.64
CA LYS A 475 -14.31 -10.96 37.56
C LYS A 475 -12.93 -11.30 37.01
N GLU A 476 -12.86 -12.00 35.88
CA GLU A 476 -11.58 -12.35 35.26
C GLU A 476 -11.08 -11.21 34.36
N PRO A 477 -9.76 -10.95 34.34
CA PRO A 477 -9.20 -9.93 33.47
C PRO A 477 -9.48 -10.26 32.00
N ALA A 478 -9.88 -9.24 31.23
CA ALA A 478 -10.09 -9.37 29.80
C ALA A 478 -8.81 -9.92 29.13
N GLN A 479 -8.93 -11.03 28.39
CA GLN A 479 -7.81 -11.57 27.62
C GLN A 479 -7.33 -10.56 26.57
N GLN A 480 -6.03 -10.65 26.28
CA GLN A 480 -5.27 -9.66 25.53
C GLN A 480 -5.71 -9.59 24.07
N ARG A 481 -6.16 -8.40 23.64
CA ARG A 481 -6.34 -8.07 22.23
C ARG A 481 -4.98 -8.03 21.52
N PRO A 482 -4.93 -8.34 20.22
CA PRO A 482 -3.74 -8.09 19.42
C PRO A 482 -3.39 -6.59 19.47
N SER A 483 -2.32 -6.25 20.17
CA SER A 483 -1.81 -4.87 20.26
C SER A 483 -0.97 -4.49 19.05
N VAL A 484 -0.35 -5.49 18.41
CA VAL A 484 0.52 -5.32 17.25
C VAL A 484 -0.34 -5.12 16.00
N PRO A 485 -0.18 -4.01 15.26
CA PRO A 485 -0.90 -3.79 14.02
C PRO A 485 -0.70 -4.93 13.02
N PHE A 486 -1.79 -5.54 12.58
CA PHE A 486 -1.74 -6.53 11.50
C PHE A 486 -1.44 -5.83 10.18
N ASN A 487 -0.17 -5.84 9.81
CA ASN A 487 0.32 -5.34 8.54
C ASN A 487 0.92 -6.53 7.80
N PRO A 488 0.12 -7.29 7.04
CA PRO A 488 0.66 -8.42 6.30
C PRO A 488 1.66 -7.90 5.27
N ARG A 489 2.95 -8.13 5.54
CA ARG A 489 4.08 -7.64 4.73
C ARG A 489 4.38 -8.66 3.66
N PHE A 490 3.75 -8.50 2.50
CA PHE A 490 4.06 -9.33 1.35
C PHE A 490 5.12 -8.65 0.49
N GLY A 491 6.19 -9.38 0.20
CA GLY A 491 7.25 -8.95 -0.69
C GLY A 491 8.23 -7.92 -0.10
N PRO A 492 9.39 -7.73 -0.74
CA PRO A 492 10.38 -6.77 -0.32
C PRO A 492 9.87 -5.34 -0.54
N ARG A 493 9.65 -4.63 0.56
CA ARG A 493 9.80 -3.18 0.54
C ARG A 493 11.26 -2.94 0.92
N PRO A 494 12.10 -2.34 0.06
CA PRO A 494 13.36 -1.82 0.57
C PRO A 494 13.01 -0.95 1.77
N ALA A 495 13.62 -1.22 2.92
CA ALA A 495 13.59 -0.24 3.99
C ALA A 495 14.21 1.01 3.38
N ILE A 496 13.37 1.97 2.97
CA ILE A 496 13.84 3.32 2.76
C ILE A 496 14.10 3.84 4.17
N GLN A 497 15.17 3.33 4.80
CA GLN A 497 15.99 4.20 5.60
C GLN A 497 16.52 5.18 4.57
N ALA A 498 15.86 6.33 4.46
CA ALA A 498 16.55 7.49 3.91
C ALA A 498 17.88 7.53 4.67
N PRO A 499 19.04 7.37 4.01
CA PRO A 499 20.30 7.54 4.70
C PRO A 499 20.23 8.93 5.30
N ARG A 500 20.23 9.01 6.64
CA ARG A 500 20.36 10.27 7.35
C ARG A 500 21.61 10.94 6.79
N GLY A 501 21.45 12.01 6.03
CA GLY A 501 22.53 12.91 5.66
C GLY A 501 23.10 12.87 4.25
N GLN A 502 22.41 12.33 3.23
CA GLN A 502 22.75 12.68 1.84
C GLN A 502 21.51 13.02 1.02
N ALA A 503 21.44 14.30 0.64
CA ALA A 503 20.51 14.79 -0.37
C ALA A 503 20.56 13.86 -1.58
N GLY A 504 19.40 13.33 -1.97
CA GLY A 504 19.25 12.60 -3.20
C GLY A 504 19.82 13.44 -4.33
N ALA A 505 20.81 12.88 -5.04
CA ALA A 505 21.28 13.40 -6.30
C ALA A 505 20.10 13.31 -7.29
N GLY A 506 19.29 14.36 -7.30
CA GLY A 506 18.33 14.61 -8.34
C GLY A 506 19.06 14.66 -9.67
N PHE A 507 18.43 14.06 -10.67
CA PHE A 507 18.65 14.28 -12.10
C PHE A 507 19.53 15.50 -12.41
N ARG A 508 20.78 15.26 -12.82
CA ARG A 508 21.56 16.28 -13.50
C ARG A 508 20.95 16.46 -14.89
N LEU A 509 20.25 17.57 -15.09
CA LEU A 509 19.96 18.08 -16.43
C LEU A 509 21.30 18.29 -17.16
N ALA A 510 21.41 17.74 -18.37
CA ALA A 510 22.55 17.97 -19.25
C ALA A 510 22.68 19.47 -19.57
N PRO A 511 23.90 20.00 -19.78
CA PRO A 511 24.10 21.41 -20.11
C PRO A 511 23.43 21.77 -21.45
N PRO A 512 22.83 22.96 -21.58
CA PRO A 512 22.07 23.32 -22.77
C PRO A 512 23.03 23.60 -23.94
N THR A 513 22.91 22.80 -25.00
CA THR A 513 23.48 23.12 -26.31
C THR A 513 22.65 24.22 -26.96
N GLN A 514 23.33 25.25 -27.46
CA GLN A 514 22.75 26.37 -28.21
C GLN A 514 21.96 25.87 -29.43
N GLY A 515 20.72 26.34 -29.63
CA GLY A 515 20.06 26.19 -30.92
C GLY A 515 18.52 26.31 -30.93
N VAL A 516 18.06 27.48 -31.42
CA VAL A 516 16.78 27.80 -32.09
C VAL A 516 15.48 27.84 -31.25
N PRO A 517 14.80 29.01 -31.14
CA PRO A 517 13.50 29.13 -30.50
C PRO A 517 12.36 28.74 -31.46
N VAL A 518 11.51 27.80 -31.05
CA VAL A 518 10.22 27.52 -31.70
C VAL A 518 9.17 28.52 -31.20
N HIS A 519 8.60 29.27 -32.13
CA HIS A 519 7.58 30.28 -31.92
C HIS A 519 6.23 29.62 -31.58
N ILE A 520 5.71 29.83 -30.37
CA ILE A 520 4.32 29.50 -30.02
C ILE A 520 3.44 30.67 -30.48
N MET A 521 2.58 30.40 -31.46
CA MET A 521 1.58 31.34 -31.96
C MET A 521 0.65 31.78 -30.82
N THR A 522 0.68 33.07 -30.49
CA THR A 522 -0.25 33.69 -29.54
C THR A 522 -1.28 34.50 -30.33
N ASN A 523 -2.55 34.29 -29.98
CA ASN A 523 -3.77 34.83 -30.58
C ASN A 523 -3.73 36.37 -30.79
N PRO A 524 -4.07 36.94 -31.97
CA PRO A 524 -3.87 38.36 -32.28
C PRO A 524 -4.88 39.35 -31.67
N ASN A 525 -5.78 38.93 -30.78
CA ASN A 525 -6.98 39.72 -30.43
C ASN A 525 -6.97 40.33 -29.02
N ARG A 526 -5.88 40.99 -28.61
CA ARG A 526 -5.94 41.93 -27.47
C ARG A 526 -4.93 43.07 -27.60
N GLY A 527 -5.46 44.26 -27.91
CA GLY A 527 -4.68 45.48 -28.04
C GLY A 527 -4.43 46.22 -26.73
N ARG A 528 -3.27 46.89 -26.73
CA ARG A 528 -2.99 48.29 -26.32
C ARG A 528 -2.66 48.62 -24.84
N GLY A 529 -1.50 49.27 -24.69
CA GLY A 529 -1.04 50.13 -23.58
C GLY A 529 0.34 49.68 -23.05
N GLY A 530 1.49 50.21 -23.48
CA GLY A 530 2.02 51.57 -23.22
C GLY A 530 2.45 51.66 -21.74
N PHE A 531 3.72 51.78 -21.33
CA PHE A 531 4.65 52.87 -21.60
C PHE A 531 6.14 52.51 -21.37
N THR A 532 6.97 53.21 -22.13
CA THR A 532 8.43 53.37 -22.12
C THR A 532 8.93 54.36 -21.05
N ASN A 533 10.06 54.05 -20.39
CA ASN A 533 11.32 54.81 -20.42
C ASN A 533 12.17 54.59 -19.15
N GLY A 534 13.46 54.32 -19.36
CA GLY A 534 14.49 54.49 -18.35
C GLY A 534 15.31 55.76 -18.59
N ARG A 535 16.07 56.21 -17.57
CA ARG A 535 17.49 56.63 -17.63
C ARG A 535 17.88 57.42 -16.37
N GLY A 536 19.11 57.17 -15.90
CA GLY A 536 19.85 57.98 -14.93
C GLY A 536 20.99 57.17 -14.32
N LYS A 537 22.08 56.94 -15.07
CA LYS A 537 23.41 57.62 -14.95
C LYS A 537 24.14 57.37 -13.62
N ALA A 538 25.31 56.73 -13.75
CA ALA A 538 26.39 56.64 -12.75
C ALA A 538 27.11 57.99 -12.54
N PRO A 539 27.99 58.09 -11.53
CA PRO A 539 29.42 58.06 -11.87
C PRO A 539 30.38 57.37 -10.86
N PHE A 540 31.35 56.66 -11.43
CA PHE A 540 32.81 56.61 -11.18
C PHE A 540 33.44 56.62 -9.74
N THR A 541 34.30 55.60 -9.57
CA THR A 541 35.41 55.20 -8.65
C THR A 541 36.40 56.30 -8.16
N PRO A 542 37.30 56.10 -7.13
CA PRO A 542 38.24 54.96 -7.05
C PRO A 542 38.93 54.50 -5.73
N ARG A 543 39.53 53.30 -5.85
CA ARG A 543 40.80 52.75 -5.28
C ARG A 543 40.95 52.47 -3.77
N GLY A 544 41.34 51.22 -3.49
CA GLY A 544 42.06 50.80 -2.27
C GLY A 544 42.48 49.32 -2.34
N THR A 545 43.73 49.06 -2.69
CA THR A 545 44.38 47.73 -2.77
C THR A 545 45.10 47.39 -1.46
N PHE A 546 45.00 46.14 -0.97
CA PHE A 546 45.95 45.56 -0.01
C PHE A 546 46.10 44.03 -0.24
N VAL A 547 47.34 43.56 -0.08
CA VAL A 547 47.88 42.22 -0.40
C VAL A 547 47.98 41.37 0.90
N PRO A 548 48.16 40.03 0.82
CA PRO A 548 49.42 39.49 1.35
C PRO A 548 50.08 38.39 0.49
N PRO A 549 51.38 38.08 0.74
CA PRO A 549 52.29 37.42 -0.21
C PRO A 549 52.57 35.94 0.10
N ARG A 550 53.20 35.24 -0.86
CA ARG A 550 53.87 33.94 -0.63
C ARG A 550 55.16 33.85 -1.47
N GLY A 551 56.32 33.76 -0.82
CA GLY A 551 57.57 33.19 -1.35
C GLY A 551 57.89 31.90 -0.58
N THR A 552 58.17 30.73 -1.17
CA THR A 552 59.36 30.25 -1.95
C THR A 552 60.61 30.09 -1.06
N PRO A 553 61.49 29.06 -1.26
CA PRO A 553 62.00 28.63 -2.58
C PRO A 553 62.38 27.15 -2.82
N ALA A 554 62.76 26.92 -4.10
CA ALA A 554 63.70 25.93 -4.66
C ALA A 554 63.14 24.69 -5.40
N GLY A 555 63.34 24.65 -6.73
CA GLY A 555 63.22 23.47 -7.62
C GLY A 555 64.58 22.77 -7.84
N PRO A 556 64.91 22.13 -8.99
CA PRO A 556 64.12 21.78 -10.19
C PRO A 556 64.44 20.37 -10.81
N ARG A 557 63.93 20.11 -12.04
CA ARG A 557 64.21 19.01 -13.04
C ARG A 557 63.24 17.81 -12.98
N GLY A 558 62.65 17.28 -14.05
CA GLY A 558 62.58 17.40 -15.52
C GLY A 558 61.44 16.43 -15.94
N GLY A 559 60.77 16.40 -17.10
CA GLY A 559 61.13 16.67 -18.49
C GLY A 559 60.68 15.45 -19.32
N PHE A 560 60.10 15.67 -20.50
CA PHE A 560 59.72 14.72 -21.58
C PHE A 560 58.34 14.03 -21.53
N VAL A 561 57.63 13.72 -22.63
CA VAL A 561 57.29 14.33 -23.94
C VAL A 561 56.34 13.32 -24.64
N GLN A 562 55.25 13.85 -25.19
CA GLN A 562 54.50 13.49 -26.41
C GLN A 562 54.79 12.18 -27.18
N ARG A 563 53.74 11.47 -27.61
CA ARG A 563 53.65 10.90 -28.97
C ARG A 563 52.21 10.67 -29.42
N GLY A 564 51.84 11.30 -30.53
CA GLY A 564 50.66 10.96 -31.33
C GLY A 564 51.02 10.16 -32.58
N ARG A 565 50.00 9.55 -33.19
CA ARG A 565 49.87 9.09 -34.60
C ARG A 565 48.47 8.43 -34.68
N GLY A 566 47.57 8.68 -35.63
CA GLY A 566 47.64 9.37 -36.91
C GLY A 566 47.15 8.44 -38.04
N GLY A 567 46.10 8.86 -38.77
CA GLY A 567 45.71 8.38 -40.12
C GLY A 567 44.43 7.52 -40.17
N PHE A 568 43.61 7.53 -41.22
CA PHE A 568 43.45 8.33 -42.46
C PHE A 568 42.10 7.86 -43.08
N ILE A 569 41.40 8.72 -43.84
CA ILE A 569 40.14 8.43 -44.59
C ILE A 569 40.49 7.96 -46.03
N PRO A 570 39.59 7.36 -46.84
CA PRO A 570 38.72 8.18 -47.73
C PRO A 570 37.32 7.61 -48.09
N ASN A 571 36.32 8.48 -47.98
CA ASN A 571 35.29 8.87 -48.97
C ASN A 571 34.90 7.91 -50.13
N VAL A 572 33.58 7.60 -50.27
CA VAL A 572 32.89 7.45 -51.57
C VAL A 572 31.46 8.02 -51.50
N SER A 573 31.11 8.73 -52.56
CA SER A 573 29.95 9.59 -52.82
C SER A 573 28.84 8.89 -53.62
N ARG A 574 27.58 9.37 -53.48
CA ARG A 574 26.45 9.46 -54.45
C ARG A 574 25.15 9.60 -53.62
N GLY A 575 24.40 10.72 -53.61
CA GLY A 575 23.64 11.34 -54.72
C GLY A 575 22.50 10.39 -55.16
N ARG A 576 21.20 10.71 -55.27
CA ARG A 576 20.44 11.95 -55.51
C ARG A 576 18.94 11.54 -55.56
N GLY A 577 17.98 12.44 -55.29
CA GLY A 577 16.65 12.39 -55.93
C GLY A 577 15.41 12.28 -55.02
N GLY A 578 14.60 13.35 -55.01
CA GLY A 578 13.32 13.49 -54.30
C GLY A 578 12.09 12.91 -55.04
N PRO A 579 10.86 13.27 -54.58
CA PRO A 579 9.62 12.48 -54.68
C PRO A 579 8.77 12.83 -55.93
N PRO A 580 7.64 12.14 -56.23
CA PRO A 580 6.33 12.65 -55.78
C PRO A 580 5.10 11.67 -55.69
N THR A 581 4.06 12.16 -55.00
CA THR A 581 2.59 12.13 -55.29
C THR A 581 1.69 10.87 -55.26
N ARG A 582 0.63 11.01 -54.43
CA ARG A 582 -0.84 10.86 -54.65
C ARG A 582 -1.39 9.69 -55.48
N GLY A 583 -2.37 9.00 -54.87
CA GLY A 583 -3.45 8.28 -55.56
C GLY A 583 -4.58 7.93 -54.59
N ASP A 584 -5.70 8.66 -54.72
CA ASP A 584 -7.02 8.40 -54.13
C ASP A 584 -7.67 7.10 -54.65
N PHE A 585 -8.78 6.69 -54.00
CA PHE A 585 -9.98 5.93 -54.45
C PHE A 585 -10.32 4.77 -53.48
N ARG A 586 -11.56 4.41 -53.14
CA ARG A 586 -12.91 5.00 -53.02
C ARG A 586 -13.85 3.83 -52.63
N GLY A 587 -14.93 4.10 -51.89
CA GLY A 587 -16.12 3.24 -51.76
C GLY A 587 -16.23 2.49 -50.41
N GLY A 588 -17.24 2.66 -49.54
CA GLY A 588 -18.52 3.34 -49.64
C GLY A 588 -19.66 2.39 -50.01
N TYR A 589 -20.45 1.91 -49.03
CA TYR A 589 -21.88 1.60 -49.21
C TYR A 589 -22.68 1.76 -47.89
N ARG A 590 -23.73 2.59 -48.00
CA ARG A 590 -24.93 2.73 -47.15
C ARG A 590 -25.78 1.44 -47.26
N GLY A 591 -26.77 1.08 -46.43
CA GLY A 591 -27.52 1.74 -45.36
C GLY A 591 -28.94 1.11 -45.26
N ARG A 592 -29.73 1.56 -44.26
CA ARG A 592 -31.20 1.34 -44.02
C ARG A 592 -31.64 -0.09 -43.66
N GLY A 593 -32.60 -0.34 -42.77
CA GLY A 593 -33.46 0.53 -41.95
C GLY A 593 -34.79 -0.17 -41.57
N ARG A 594 -35.40 0.31 -40.47
CA ARG A 594 -36.84 0.34 -40.09
C ARG A 594 -37.59 -0.91 -39.58
N GLY A 595 -38.39 -0.64 -38.53
CA GLY A 595 -39.68 -1.26 -38.18
C GLY A 595 -39.77 -1.60 -36.68
N ALA A 596 -40.31 -0.73 -35.79
CA ALA A 596 -41.73 -0.58 -35.41
C ALA A 596 -42.29 -1.85 -34.70
N GLY A 597 -42.99 -1.82 -33.56
CA GLY A 597 -43.55 -0.78 -32.71
C GLY A 597 -44.42 -1.44 -31.59
N SER A 598 -45.09 -0.58 -30.79
CA SER A 598 -46.15 -0.87 -29.80
C SER A 598 -45.70 -1.42 -28.43
N ALA A 599 -46.34 -1.16 -27.29
CA ALA A 599 -47.22 -0.11 -26.75
C ALA A 599 -47.52 -0.56 -25.29
N ALA A 600 -47.77 0.40 -24.38
CA ALA A 600 -48.63 0.40 -23.16
C ALA A 600 -49.03 -0.97 -22.50
N ASN A 601 -49.12 -1.17 -21.18
CA ASN A 601 -49.31 -0.31 -20.00
C ASN A 601 -49.19 -1.22 -18.71
N PRO A 602 -49.39 -0.70 -17.48
CA PRO A 602 -48.85 -1.23 -16.21
C PRO A 602 -49.87 -2.00 -15.34
N LEU A 603 -49.44 -2.53 -14.18
CA LEU A 603 -50.08 -2.40 -12.84
C LEU A 603 -49.63 -3.49 -11.83
N VAL A 604 -49.36 -3.04 -10.58
CA VAL A 604 -49.65 -3.66 -9.25
C VAL A 604 -48.88 -4.95 -8.92
N SER A 605 -48.18 -5.09 -7.78
CA SER A 605 -48.40 -4.68 -6.39
C SER A 605 -47.08 -4.55 -5.64
#